data_AF-A0A843BZ95-F1
#
_entry.id   AF-A0A843BZ95-F1
#
_cell.length_a   1.000
_cell.length_b   1.000
_cell.length_c   1.000
_cell.angle_alpha   90.00
_cell.angle_beta   90.00
_cell.angle_gamma   90.00
#
_symmetry.space_group_name_H-M   'P 1'
#
loop_
_entity.id
_entity.type
_entity.pdbx_description
1 polymer ?
#
loop_
_entity_poly.entity_id
_entity_poly.type
_entity_poly.pdbx_seq_one_letter_code
_entity_poly.pdbx_strand_id
1 'polypeptide(L)'
;GYFQGTVFTIKSLWVEIIEKIDLVKDARKFSVPVYFIVGRYDYNTPFELAEQYFKKIQAPKKEFIWFEKSAHSPNFEEPEKFDEVMIEKVLKEVKLAN
;
A
#
# COMPACT_ATOMS: atom_id res chain seq x y z
N GLY A 1 12.55 -10.35 20.72
CA GLY A 1 12.55 -11.03 19.40
C GLY A 1 11.27 -10.70 18.62
N TYR A 2 11.17 -11.10 17.35
CA TYR A 2 10.08 -10.74 16.42
C TYR A 2 8.68 -10.82 17.05
N PHE A 3 8.33 -11.96 17.65
CA PHE A 3 7.02 -12.18 18.27
C PHE A 3 6.70 -11.22 19.42
N GLN A 4 7.67 -10.98 20.32
CA GLN A 4 7.49 -10.05 21.44
C GLN A 4 7.26 -8.62 20.97
N GLY A 5 7.93 -8.21 19.89
CA GLY A 5 7.73 -6.90 19.27
C GLY A 5 6.32 -6.74 18.72
N THR A 6 5.84 -7.72 17.96
CA THR A 6 4.47 -7.71 17.41
C THR A 6 3.41 -7.61 18.50
N VAL A 7 3.51 -8.44 19.55
CA VAL A 7 2.56 -8.44 20.67
C VAL A 7 2.57 -7.09 21.41
N PHE A 8 3.75 -6.51 21.65
CA PHE A 8 3.88 -5.21 22.28
C PHE A 8 3.21 -4.10 21.47
N THR A 9 3.49 -4.03 20.16
CA THR A 9 2.91 -3.01 19.27
C THR A 9 1.40 -3.12 19.20
N ILE A 10 0.86 -4.33 19.02
CA ILE A 10 -0.59 -4.55 19.00
C ILE A 10 -1.19 -4.06 20.32
N LYS A 11 -0.70 -4.52 21.47
CA LYS A 11 -1.27 -4.10 22.76
C LYS A 11 -1.20 -2.58 23.00
N SER A 12 -0.17 -1.92 22.51
CA SER A 12 0.08 -0.51 22.81
C SER A 12 -0.63 0.45 21.84
N LEU A 13 -0.82 0.05 20.58
CA LEU A 13 -1.31 0.94 19.52
C LEU A 13 -2.66 0.53 18.94
N TRP A 14 -3.20 -0.65 19.28
CA TRP A 14 -4.43 -1.16 18.66
C TRP A 14 -5.60 -0.19 18.78
N VAL A 15 -5.83 0.38 19.96
CA VAL A 15 -6.91 1.34 20.20
C VAL A 15 -6.74 2.58 19.32
N GLU A 16 -5.53 3.15 19.26
CA GLU A 16 -5.25 4.32 18.43
C GLU A 16 -5.45 4.01 16.93
N ILE A 17 -4.93 2.88 16.45
CA ILE A 17 -4.96 2.53 15.02
C ILE A 17 -6.36 2.14 14.57
N ILE A 18 -7.06 1.31 15.33
CA ILE A 18 -8.33 0.71 14.89
C ILE A 18 -9.53 1.60 15.23
N GLU A 19 -9.51 2.29 16.36
CA GLU A 19 -10.68 3.05 16.80
C GLU A 19 -10.65 4.52 16.36
N LYS A 20 -9.46 5.10 16.17
CA LYS A 20 -9.34 6.55 15.94
C LYS A 20 -8.92 6.94 14.54
N ILE A 21 -8.29 6.06 13.76
CA ILE A 21 -7.84 6.37 12.41
C ILE A 21 -8.83 5.84 11.39
N ASP A 22 -9.38 6.74 10.58
CA ASP A 22 -10.17 6.40 9.40
C ASP A 22 -9.48 7.00 8.17
N LEU A 23 -8.72 6.19 7.44
CA LEU A 23 -7.95 6.66 6.28
C LEU A 23 -8.82 7.36 5.23
N VAL A 24 -10.09 6.95 5.09
CA VAL A 24 -11.03 7.57 4.16
C VAL A 24 -11.39 8.99 4.59
N LYS A 25 -11.37 9.30 5.89
CA LYS A 25 -11.59 10.66 6.40
C LYS A 25 -10.29 11.44 6.48
N ASP A 26 -9.27 10.82 7.04
CA ASP A 26 -8.08 11.49 7.59
C ASP A 26 -6.94 11.61 6.58
N ALA A 27 -6.85 10.71 5.59
CA ALA A 27 -5.70 10.60 4.70
C ALA A 27 -6.10 10.49 3.22
N ARG A 28 -6.58 11.57 2.59
CA ARG A 28 -6.96 11.55 1.16
C ARG A 28 -6.10 12.42 0.25
N LYS A 29 -5.33 13.35 0.79
CA LYS A 29 -4.56 14.31 -0.01
C LYS A 29 -3.08 14.10 0.25
N PHE A 30 -2.34 13.84 -0.81
CA PHE A 30 -0.90 13.64 -0.77
C PHE A 30 -0.24 14.64 -1.70
N SER A 31 0.83 15.29 -1.24
CA SER A 31 1.66 16.19 -2.06
C SER A 31 2.70 15.43 -2.89
N VAL A 32 2.72 14.10 -2.81
CA VAL A 32 3.68 13.20 -3.47
C VAL A 32 2.96 12.18 -4.35
N PRO A 33 3.61 11.61 -5.38
CA PRO A 33 3.06 10.49 -6.14
C PRO A 33 2.71 9.29 -5.25
N VAL A 34 1.61 8.61 -5.57
CA VAL A 34 1.10 7.45 -4.79
C VAL A 34 0.92 6.22 -5.69
N TYR A 35 1.61 5.13 -5.40
CA TYR A 35 1.47 3.86 -6.11
C TYR A 35 0.94 2.79 -5.17
N PHE A 36 -0.14 2.12 -5.55
CA PHE A 36 -0.68 0.98 -4.83
C PHE A 36 -0.28 -0.28 -5.58
N ILE A 37 0.48 -1.17 -4.94
CA ILE A 37 0.83 -2.48 -5.48
C ILE A 37 -0.02 -3.51 -4.75
N VAL A 38 -0.95 -4.15 -5.47
CA VAL A 38 -2.01 -4.96 -4.86
C VAL A 38 -2.11 -6.30 -5.54
N GLY A 39 -2.08 -7.37 -4.75
CA GLY A 39 -2.30 -8.73 -5.21
C GLY A 39 -3.77 -8.99 -5.55
N ARG A 40 -4.02 -9.71 -6.65
CA ARG A 40 -5.37 -10.08 -7.10
C ARG A 40 -6.14 -10.93 -6.08
N TYR A 41 -5.43 -11.62 -5.19
CA TYR A 41 -6.00 -12.55 -4.21
C TYR A 41 -5.85 -12.09 -2.75
N ASP A 42 -5.56 -10.80 -2.50
CA ASP A 42 -5.43 -10.30 -1.13
C ASP A 42 -6.81 -10.13 -0.46
N TYR A 43 -7.07 -10.96 0.55
CA TYR A 43 -8.23 -10.85 1.45
C TYR A 43 -7.84 -10.45 2.88
N ASN A 44 -6.55 -10.30 3.18
CA ASN A 44 -6.08 -9.75 4.45
C ASN A 44 -6.23 -8.22 4.45
N THR A 45 -5.87 -7.59 3.33
CA THR A 45 -6.25 -6.22 2.98
C THR A 45 -7.10 -6.30 1.71
N PRO A 46 -8.41 -6.56 1.83
CA PRO A 46 -9.27 -6.83 0.68
C PRO A 46 -9.07 -5.83 -0.44
N PHE A 47 -8.71 -6.32 -1.63
CA PHE A 47 -8.34 -5.47 -2.75
C PHE A 47 -9.47 -4.49 -3.15
N GLU A 48 -10.73 -4.88 -2.94
CA GLU A 48 -11.89 -4.03 -3.20
C GLU A 48 -11.89 -2.78 -2.31
N LEU A 49 -11.50 -2.93 -1.04
CA LEU A 49 -11.38 -1.80 -0.12
C LEU A 49 -10.20 -0.91 -0.48
N ALA A 50 -9.07 -1.51 -0.89
CA ALA A 50 -7.92 -0.77 -1.40
C ALA A 50 -8.28 0.07 -2.63
N GLU A 51 -9.01 -0.51 -3.61
CA GLU A 51 -9.49 0.22 -4.79
C GLU A 51 -10.46 1.35 -4.44
N GLN A 52 -11.40 1.08 -3.53
CA GLN A 52 -12.36 2.09 -3.07
C GLN A 52 -11.67 3.28 -2.42
N TYR A 53 -10.66 3.03 -1.59
CA TYR A 53 -9.85 4.08 -0.98
C TYR A 53 -9.00 4.81 -2.02
N PHE A 54 -8.32 4.09 -2.90
CA PHE A 54 -7.51 4.67 -3.98
C PHE A 54 -8.30 5.64 -4.87
N LYS A 55 -9.57 5.32 -5.17
CA LYS A 55 -10.47 6.22 -5.91
C LYS A 55 -10.65 7.58 -5.21
N LYS A 56 -10.66 7.60 -3.88
CA LYS A 56 -10.83 8.81 -3.06
C LYS A 56 -9.54 9.61 -2.84
N ILE A 57 -8.37 9.03 -3.13
CA ILE A 57 -7.07 9.69 -3.00
C ILE A 57 -6.90 10.80 -4.06
N GLN A 58 -6.32 11.93 -3.65
CA GLN A 58 -5.84 13.02 -4.50
C GLN A 58 -4.32 13.12 -4.31
N ALA A 59 -3.60 13.05 -5.42
CA ALA A 59 -2.15 13.13 -5.46
C ALA A 59 -1.72 13.75 -6.81
N PRO A 60 -0.53 14.36 -6.91
CA PRO A 60 -0.01 14.86 -8.20
C PRO A 60 0.06 13.76 -9.27
N LYS A 61 0.29 12.51 -8.84
CA LYS A 61 0.13 11.30 -9.63
C LYS A 61 -0.34 10.17 -8.73
N LYS A 62 -1.22 9.30 -9.23
CA LYS A 62 -1.57 8.05 -8.55
C LYS A 62 -1.76 6.91 -9.53
N GLU A 63 -1.34 5.71 -9.14
CA GLU A 63 -1.52 4.50 -9.95
C GLU A 63 -1.83 3.28 -9.08
N PHE A 64 -2.69 2.40 -9.57
CA PHE A 64 -3.06 1.14 -8.93
C PHE A 64 -2.56 -0.01 -9.80
N ILE A 65 -1.62 -0.79 -9.29
CA ILE A 65 -0.83 -1.78 -10.03
C ILE A 65 -1.20 -3.17 -9.54
N TRP A 66 -1.75 -3.97 -10.46
CA TRP A 66 -2.20 -5.31 -10.16
C TRP A 66 -1.09 -6.34 -10.26
N PHE A 67 -1.02 -7.17 -9.23
CA PHE A 67 -0.20 -8.37 -9.18
C PHE A 67 -1.11 -9.59 -9.32
N GLU A 68 -1.30 -10.01 -10.57
CA GLU A 68 -2.29 -11.01 -10.98
C GLU A 68 -2.02 -12.42 -10.41
N LYS A 69 -0.83 -12.68 -9.88
CA LYS A 69 -0.44 -13.96 -9.28
C LYS A 69 -0.03 -13.82 -7.81
N SER A 70 -0.44 -12.74 -7.15
CA SER A 70 -0.10 -12.47 -5.74
C SER A 70 -1.34 -12.28 -4.86
N ALA A 71 -1.18 -12.53 -3.58
CA ALA A 71 -2.06 -12.16 -2.49
C ALA A 71 -1.45 -11.00 -1.68
N HIS A 72 -1.29 -11.18 -0.36
CA HIS A 72 -0.97 -10.11 0.58
C HIS A 72 0.48 -9.58 0.48
N SER A 73 1.37 -10.29 -0.19
CA SER A 73 2.78 -9.96 -0.22
C SER A 73 3.37 -10.02 -1.64
N PRO A 74 2.91 -9.13 -2.54
CA PRO A 74 3.35 -9.14 -3.95
C PRO A 74 4.87 -9.07 -4.15
N ASN A 75 5.58 -8.38 -3.26
CA ASN A 75 7.03 -8.26 -3.28
C ASN A 75 7.77 -9.59 -2.98
N PHE A 76 7.12 -10.53 -2.30
CA PHE A 76 7.65 -11.86 -2.02
C PHE A 76 7.11 -12.91 -3.00
N GLU A 77 5.89 -12.70 -3.51
CA GLU A 77 5.17 -13.66 -4.35
C GLU A 77 5.52 -13.53 -5.85
N GLU A 78 5.72 -12.31 -6.36
CA GLU A 78 6.21 -12.03 -7.73
C GLU A 78 7.40 -11.03 -7.67
N PRO A 79 8.55 -11.42 -7.08
CA PRO A 79 9.66 -10.51 -6.80
C PRO A 79 10.25 -9.86 -8.05
N GLU A 80 10.40 -10.60 -9.16
CA GLU A 80 10.96 -10.04 -10.40
C GLU A 80 10.07 -8.93 -10.97
N LYS A 81 8.75 -9.13 -10.93
CA LYS A 81 7.78 -8.12 -11.36
C LYS A 81 7.75 -6.92 -10.41
N PHE A 82 7.89 -7.17 -9.11
CA PHE A 82 8.00 -6.11 -8.12
C PHE A 82 9.21 -5.21 -8.40
N ASP A 83 10.37 -5.82 -8.61
CA ASP A 83 11.61 -5.11 -8.94
C ASP A 83 11.48 -4.32 -10.25
N GLU A 84 10.87 -4.92 -11.29
CA GLU A 84 10.58 -4.23 -12.55
C GLU A 84 9.70 -2.99 -12.32
N VAL A 85 8.59 -3.13 -11.59
CA VAL A 85 7.69 -2.00 -11.28
C VAL A 85 8.43 -0.91 -10.51
N MET A 86 9.26 -1.27 -9.55
CA MET A 86 10.00 -0.30 -8.75
C MET A 86 11.07 0.44 -9.57
N ILE A 87 11.84 -0.27 -10.38
CA ILE A 87 12.99 0.30 -11.12
C ILE A 87 12.52 1.01 -12.39
N GLU A 88 11.68 0.36 -13.19
CA GLU A 88 11.33 0.81 -14.53
C GLU A 88 10.18 1.81 -14.53
N LYS A 89 9.34 1.82 -13.50
CA LYS A 89 8.22 2.76 -13.37
C LYS A 89 8.44 3.73 -12.22
N VAL A 90 8.39 3.27 -10.97
CA VAL A 90 8.37 4.17 -9.79
C VAL A 90 9.62 5.06 -9.76
N LEU A 91 10.82 4.48 -9.85
CA LEU A 91 12.08 5.22 -9.75
C LEU A 91 12.27 6.23 -10.89
N LYS A 92 11.94 5.84 -12.13
CA LYS A 92 12.07 6.73 -13.29
C LYS A 92 11.10 7.91 -13.18
N GLU A 93 9.85 7.64 -12.82
CA GLU A 93 8.83 8.67 -12.74
C GLU A 93 9.08 9.66 -11.59
N VAL A 94 9.61 9.19 -10.46
CA VAL A 94 10.01 10.08 -9.34
C VAL A 94 11.24 10.90 -9.71
N LYS A 95 12.21 10.35 -10.44
CA LYS A 95 13.39 11.12 -10.90
C LYS A 95 13.04 12.20 -11.92
N LEU A 96 12.02 11.99 -12.75
CA LEU A 96 11.58 12.98 -13.76
C LEU A 96 10.72 14.10 -13.17
N ALA A 97 10.17 13.92 -11.96
CA ALA A 97 9.34 14.90 -11.28
C ALA A 97 10.15 15.89 -10.40
N ASN A 98 11.47 15.65 -10.27
CA ASN A 98 12.44 16.50 -9.54
C ASN A 98 13.41 17.16 -10.53
#